data_AF-A0A962RJE8-F1
#
_entry.id   AF-A0A962RJE8-F1
#
_cell.length_a   1.000
_cell.length_b   1.000
_cell.length_c   1.000
_cell.angle_alpha   90.00
_cell.angle_beta   90.00
_cell.angle_gamma   90.00
#
_symmetry.space_group_name_H-M   'P 1'
#
loop_
_entity.id
_entity.type
_entity.pdbx_description
1 polymer ?
#
loop_
_entity_poly.entity_id
_entity_poly.type
_entity_poly.pdbx_seq_one_letter_code
_entity_poly.pdbx_strand_id
1 'polypeptide(L)' 'MIKPGADVSSKNSSLNSFEARDTLKVGDKSYEIYRLDAVPGTEKLPYCLKVLAENLLRTEDGA' A
#
# COMPACT_ATOMS: atom_id res chain seq x y z
N MET A 1 -15.20 -9.26 36.77
CA MET A 1 -13.86 -9.59 36.21
C MET A 1 -13.83 -9.08 34.76
N ILE A 2 -13.40 -7.83 34.54
CA ILE A 2 -13.42 -7.17 33.22
C ILE A 2 -11.97 -7.17 32.73
N LYS A 3 -11.68 -7.70 31.54
CA LYS A 3 -10.38 -7.55 30.89
C LYS A 3 -10.41 -6.29 30.02
N PRO A 4 -9.60 -5.24 30.30
CA PRO A 4 -9.38 -4.13 29.39
C PRO A 4 -8.10 -4.42 28.57
N GLY A 5 -8.19 -4.29 27.25
CA GLY A 5 -7.02 -4.50 26.38
C GLY A 5 -7.40 -4.74 24.93
N ALA A 6 -7.91 -3.68 24.29
CA ALA A 6 -7.75 -3.36 22.88
C ALA A 6 -7.48 -4.52 21.89
N ASP A 7 -8.53 -5.06 21.28
CA ASP A 7 -8.53 -5.06 19.82
C ASP A 7 -8.95 -3.64 19.42
N VAL A 8 -7.97 -2.75 19.32
CA VAL A 8 -8.10 -1.59 18.44
C VAL A 8 -7.19 -1.92 17.27
N SER A 9 -7.57 -2.90 16.45
CA SER A 9 -7.07 -2.95 15.08
C SER A 9 -7.75 -1.85 14.28
N SER A 10 -7.53 -0.59 14.66
CA SER A 10 -7.79 0.56 13.79
C SER A 10 -6.75 0.54 12.68
N LYS A 11 -6.94 -0.36 11.71
CA LYS A 11 -6.20 -0.35 10.46
C LYS A 11 -6.80 0.74 9.58
N ASN A 12 -6.33 1.97 9.79
CA ASN A 12 -6.29 2.99 8.73
C ASN A 12 -5.16 2.70 7.71
N SER A 13 -4.73 1.45 7.61
CA SER A 13 -3.92 1.00 6.49
C SER A 13 -4.85 0.81 5.32
N SER A 14 -4.59 1.50 4.20
CA SER A 14 -5.30 1.27 2.94
C SER A 14 -5.43 -0.22 2.65
N LEU A 15 -6.51 -0.60 1.96
CA LEU A 15 -6.67 -1.97 1.46
C LEU A 15 -5.41 -2.36 0.66
N ASN A 16 -4.99 -3.61 0.79
CA ASN A 16 -3.78 -4.15 0.15
C ASN A 16 -4.12 -5.45 -0.57
N SER A 17 -5.16 -5.43 -1.40
CA SER A 17 -5.70 -6.64 -2.04
C SER A 17 -4.73 -7.27 -3.05
N PHE A 18 -3.79 -6.47 -3.55
CA PHE A 18 -2.74 -6.90 -4.48
C PHE A 18 -1.43 -7.30 -3.79
N GLU A 19 -1.36 -7.25 -2.45
CA GLU A 19 -0.11 -7.46 -1.70
C GLU A 19 1.04 -6.54 -2.17
N ALA A 20 0.70 -5.34 -2.64
CA ALA A 20 1.63 -4.39 -3.23
C ALA A 20 2.48 -3.62 -2.19
N ARG A 21 2.04 -3.56 -0.93
CA ARG A 21 2.73 -2.82 0.13
C ARG A 21 4.09 -3.44 0.47
N ASP A 22 5.13 -2.61 0.47
CA ASP A 22 6.51 -3.02 0.79
C ASP A 22 7.26 -1.91 1.55
N THR A 23 8.42 -2.22 2.11
CA THR A 23 9.29 -1.26 2.81
C THR A 23 10.59 -1.04 2.05
N LEU A 24 10.80 0.18 1.56
CA LEU A 24 12.07 0.61 0.97
C LEU A 24 12.98 1.20 2.04
N LYS A 25 14.11 0.54 2.31
CA LYS A 25 15.14 1.03 3.24
C LYS A 25 16.22 1.81 2.49
N VAL A 26 16.46 3.06 2.89
CA VAL A 26 17.47 3.96 2.32
C VAL A 26 18.36 4.49 3.45
N GLY A 27 19.52 3.86 3.64
CA GLY A 27 20.37 4.10 4.81
C GLY A 27 19.62 3.78 6.10
N ASP A 28 19.47 4.79 6.96
CA ASP A 28 18.75 4.69 8.23
C ASP A 28 17.24 5.01 8.12
N LYS A 29 16.75 5.37 6.92
CA LYS A 29 15.34 5.72 6.69
C LYS A 29 14.57 4.54 6.10
N SER A 30 13.31 4.41 6.49
CA SER A 30 12.37 3.43 5.94
C SER A 30 11.17 4.17 5.36
N TYR A 31 10.77 3.77 4.15
CA TYR A 31 9.62 4.32 3.43
C TYR A 31 8.66 3.18 3.11
N GLU A 32 7.37 3.38 3.38
CA GLU A 32 6.33 2.51 2.82
C GLU A 32 6.18 2.82 1.32
N ILE A 33 6.12 1.78 0.50
CA ILE A 33 5.90 1.88 -0.94
C ILE A 33 4.78 0.92 -1.36
N TYR A 34 4.14 1.23 -2.49
CA TYR A 34 3.19 0.32 -3.16
C TYR A 34 3.80 -0.09 -4.50
N ARG A 35 4.22 -1.35 -4.61
CA ARG A 35 4.94 -1.83 -5.77
C ARG A 35 3.98 -2.09 -6.93
N LEU A 36 4.22 -1.39 -8.03
CA LEU A 36 3.37 -1.48 -9.22
C LEU A 36 3.47 -2.84 -9.92
N ASP A 37 4.57 -3.58 -9.72
CA ASP A 37 4.79 -4.93 -10.27
C ASP A 37 3.88 -6.00 -9.63
N ALA A 38 3.22 -5.69 -8.52
CA ALA A 38 2.19 -6.53 -7.92
C ALA A 38 0.91 -6.63 -8.80
N VAL A 39 0.72 -5.70 -9.75
CA VAL A 39 -0.41 -5.69 -10.68
C VAL A 39 0.06 -6.13 -12.07
N PRO A 40 -0.39 -7.28 -12.59
CA PRO A 40 -0.01 -7.76 -13.91
C PRO A 40 -0.40 -6.78 -15.03
N GLY A 41 0.50 -6.58 -16.00
CA GLY A 41 0.24 -5.74 -17.19
C GLY A 41 0.61 -4.28 -17.01
N THR A 42 0.99 -3.84 -15.81
CA THR A 42 1.45 -2.47 -15.56
C THR A 42 2.76 -2.14 -16.28
N GLU A 43 3.58 -3.13 -16.60
CA GLU A 43 4.83 -2.97 -17.34
C GLU A 43 4.63 -2.34 -18.72
N LYS A 44 3.47 -2.63 -19.35
CA LYS A 44 3.07 -2.17 -20.70
C LYS A 44 2.45 -0.78 -20.71
N LEU A 45 2.15 -0.21 -19.54
CA LEU A 45 1.50 1.09 -19.44
C LEU A 45 2.47 2.24 -19.79
N PRO A 46 2.01 3.27 -20.51
CA PRO A 46 2.69 4.56 -20.57
C PRO A 46 2.92 5.14 -19.17
N TYR A 47 3.99 5.93 -18.99
CA TYR A 47 4.40 6.43 -17.67
C TYR A 47 3.30 7.16 -16.91
N CYS A 48 2.48 7.98 -17.57
CA CYS A 48 1.37 8.67 -16.92
C CYS A 48 0.37 7.70 -16.28
N LEU A 49 0.07 6.58 -16.95
CA LEU A 49 -0.84 5.57 -16.44
C LEU A 49 -0.23 4.74 -15.30
N LYS A 50 1.10 4.55 -15.29
CA LYS A 50 1.82 3.93 -14.17
C LYS A 50 1.69 4.76 -12.89
N VAL A 51 1.81 6.08 -13.00
CA VAL A 51 1.62 7.01 -11.87
C VAL A 51 0.20 6.97 -11.34
N LEU A 52 -0.81 7.00 -12.23
CA LEU A 52 -2.20 6.88 -11.83
C LEU A 52 -2.48 5.52 -11.16
N ALA A 53 -1.95 4.43 -11.70
CA ALA A 53 -2.13 3.10 -11.13
C ALA A 53 -1.49 2.95 -9.73
N GLU A 54 -0.30 3.52 -9.49
CA GLU A 54 0.30 3.56 -8.15
C GLU A 54 -0.56 4.38 -7.17
N ASN A 55 -1.07 5.53 -7.60
CA ASN A 55 -1.95 6.34 -6.76
C ASN A 55 -3.19 5.55 -6.35
N LEU A 56 -3.81 4.81 -7.28
CA LEU A 56 -4.96 3.95 -6.98
C LEU A 56 -4.61 2.82 -6.00
N LEU A 57 -3.41 2.21 -6.13
CA LEU A 57 -2.95 1.18 -5.19
C LEU A 57 -2.79 1.73 -3.77
N ARG A 58 -2.33 2.98 -3.63
CA ARG A 58 -2.18 3.62 -2.33
C ARG A 58 -3.52 3.99 -1.68
N THR A 59 -4.55 4.26 -2.49
CA THR A 59 -5.88 4.73 -2.04
C THR A 59 -6.98 3.71 -2.35
N GLU A 60 -6.70 2.42 -2.23
CA GLU A 60 -7.67 1.36 -2.58
C GLU A 60 -8.97 1.47 -1.74
N ASP A 61 -8.91 2.06 -0.55
CA ASP A 61 -10.04 2.36 0.33
C ASP A 61 -10.77 3.69 0.04
N GLY A 62 -10.39 4.40 -1.01
CA GLY A 62 -11.06 5.62 -1.46
C GLY A 62 -10.72 6.88 -0.65
N ALA A 63 -9.57 6.90 0.03
CA ALA A 63 -9.02 8.05 0.74
C ALA A 63 -8.81 9.31 -0.13
#